data_AF-A0A5C4L7G0-F1
#
_entry.id   AF-A0A5C4L7G0-F1
#
_cell.length_a   1.000
_cell.length_b   1.000
_cell.length_c   1.000
_cell.angle_alpha   90.00
_cell.angle_beta   90.00
_cell.angle_gamma   90.00
#
_symmetry.space_group_name_H-M   'P 1'
#
loop_
_entity.id
_entity.type
_entity.pdbx_description
1 polymer ?
#
loop_
_entity_poly.entity_id
_entity_poly.type
_entity_poly.pdbx_seq_one_letter_code
_entity_poly.pdbx_strand_id
1 'polypeptide(L)' 'MQVASAGLPCLMVALTRLPAGEPLRQEILRTPAQVLYLLHHSESGQIVGAVLHEKPRGALPPFVKPRSAPQ' A
#
# COMPACT_ATOMS: atom_id res chain seq x y z
N MET A 1 -16.61 -13.86 -0.76
CA MET A 1 -15.25 -14.04 -0.18
C MET A 1 -14.70 -12.65 0.11
N GLN A 2 -14.69 -12.22 1.37
CA GLN A 2 -14.18 -10.89 1.74
C GLN A 2 -12.68 -11.00 2.01
N VAL A 3 -11.89 -10.22 1.27
CA VAL A 3 -10.44 -10.06 1.48
C VAL A 3 -10.27 -8.78 2.30
N ALA A 4 -9.72 -8.90 3.51
CA ALA A 4 -9.43 -7.71 4.31
C ALA A 4 -8.28 -6.94 3.65
N SER A 5 -8.44 -5.62 3.49
CA SER A 5 -7.42 -4.74 2.95
C SER A 5 -7.17 -3.53 3.87
N ALA A 6 -5.90 -3.17 4.05
CA ALA A 6 -5.49 -1.92 4.66
C ALA A 6 -4.83 -1.04 3.59
N GLY A 7 -5.13 0.26 3.61
CA GLY A 7 -4.46 1.23 2.74
C GLY A 7 -5.20 1.53 1.43
N LEU A 8 -6.23 0.76 1.05
CA LEU A 8 -6.92 0.95 -0.23
C LEU A 8 -7.59 2.34 -0.37
N PRO A 9 -8.38 2.85 0.61
CA PRO A 9 -8.94 4.19 0.50
C PRO A 9 -7.87 5.28 0.41
N CYS A 10 -6.77 5.13 1.16
CA CYS A 10 -5.66 6.06 1.16
C CYS A 10 -4.97 6.08 -0.21
N LEU A 11 -4.73 4.90 -0.80
CA LEU A 11 -4.16 4.78 -2.13
C LEU A 11 -5.06 5.43 -3.17
N MET A 12 -6.37 5.18 -3.13
CA MET A 12 -7.33 5.82 -4.06
C MET A 12 -7.22 7.34 -4.00
N VAL A 13 -7.20 7.92 -2.80
CA VAL A 13 -7.02 9.38 -2.62
C VAL A 13 -5.67 9.85 -3.15
N ALA A 14 -4.58 9.11 -2.91
CA ALA A 14 -3.26 9.46 -3.43
C ALA A 14 -3.25 9.47 -4.97
N LEU A 15 -3.84 8.45 -5.61
CA LEU A 15 -3.94 8.36 -7.07
C LEU A 15 -4.76 9.50 -7.68
N THR A 16 -5.85 9.94 -7.03
CA THR A 16 -6.63 11.09 -7.53
C THR A 16 -5.87 12.41 -7.53
N ARG A 17 -4.75 12.51 -6.80
CA ARG A 17 -3.92 13.71 -6.72
C ARG A 17 -2.76 13.68 -7.72
N LEU A 18 -2.54 12.57 -8.40
CA LEU A 18 -1.47 12.44 -9.39
C LEU A 18 -1.93 12.96 -10.76
N PRO A 19 -1.01 13.55 -11.55
CA PRO A 19 -1.28 13.85 -12.94
C PRO A 19 -1.68 12.59 -13.71
N ALA A 20 -2.62 12.74 -14.65
CA ALA A 20 -2.98 11.65 -15.54
C ALA A 20 -1.78 11.29 -16.45
N GLY A 21 -1.51 9.99 -16.61
CA GLY A 21 -0.42 9.49 -17.44
C GLY A 21 0.95 9.43 -16.75
N GLU A 22 1.03 9.79 -15.45
CA GLU A 22 2.23 9.62 -14.66
C GLU A 22 2.65 8.13 -14.62
N PRO A 23 3.89 7.77 -14.99
CA PRO A 23 4.33 6.38 -15.01
C PRO A 23 4.57 5.88 -13.58
N LEU A 24 3.73 4.93 -13.17
CA LEU A 24 3.85 4.23 -11.89
C LEU A 24 4.32 2.80 -12.09
N ARG A 25 5.13 2.33 -11.15
CA ARG A 25 5.52 0.93 -11.04
C ARG A 25 4.82 0.31 -9.83
N GLN A 26 4.31 -0.90 -10.04
CA GLN A 26 3.75 -1.71 -8.97
C GLN A 26 4.72 -2.82 -8.59
N GLU A 27 5.11 -2.84 -7.32
CA GLU A 27 5.85 -3.94 -6.72
C GLU A 27 4.91 -4.80 -5.88
N ILE A 28 5.05 -6.12 -5.99
CA ILE A 28 4.21 -7.08 -5.28
C ILE A 28 5.10 -7.90 -4.36
N LEU A 29 4.96 -7.65 -3.06
CA LEU A 29 5.67 -8.38 -2.01
C LEU A 29 4.71 -9.38 -1.39
N ARG A 30 5.11 -10.65 -1.33
CA ARG A 30 4.24 -11.75 -0.91
C ARG A 30 4.86 -12.49 0.26
N THR A 31 4.02 -12.78 1.25
CA THR A 31 4.31 -13.75 2.31
C THR A 31 3.30 -14.88 2.23
N PRO A 32 3.49 -15.99 2.99
CA PRO A 32 2.48 -17.03 3.06
C PRO A 32 1.12 -16.57 3.60
N ALA A 33 1.03 -15.44 4.31
CA ALA A 33 -0.20 -14.95 4.91
C ALA A 33 -0.78 -13.72 4.19
N GLN A 34 0.08 -12.90 3.57
CA GLN A 34 -0.25 -11.56 3.15
C GLN A 34 0.33 -11.22 1.77
N VAL A 35 -0.28 -10.26 1.10
CA VAL A 35 0.25 -9.64 -0.12
C VAL A 35 0.24 -8.13 0.05
N LEU A 36 1.40 -7.51 -0.09
CA LEU A 36 1.56 -6.06 -0.14
C LEU A 36 1.74 -5.62 -1.60
N TYR A 37 0.92 -4.67 -2.01
CA TYR A 37 1.02 -4.00 -3.29
C TYR A 37 1.58 -2.60 -3.02
N LEU A 38 2.77 -2.30 -3.52
CA LEU A 38 3.43 -1.01 -3.39
C LEU A 38 3.39 -0.30 -4.74
N LEU A 39 2.85 0.91 -4.77
CA LEU A 39 2.90 1.78 -5.94
C LEU A 39 3.90 2.90 -5.67
N HIS A 40 4.82 3.09 -6.61
CA HIS A 40 5.83 4.14 -6.57
C HIS A 40 6.07 4.72 -7.96
N HIS A 41 6.60 5.94 -8.02
CA HIS A 41 7.04 6.53 -9.29
C HIS A 41 8.15 5.69 -9.90
N SER A 42 8.06 5.42 -11.20
CA SER A 42 9.05 4.59 -11.91
C SER A 42 10.46 5.20 -11.86
N GLU A 43 10.55 6.52 -11.98
CA GLU A 43 11.84 7.23 -12.10
C GLU A 43 12.47 7.53 -10.74
N SER A 44 11.68 8.03 -9.78
CA SER A 44 12.20 8.51 -8.49
C SER A 44 12.18 7.45 -7.39
N GLY A 45 11.46 6.33 -7.59
CA GLY A 45 11.23 5.34 -6.55
C GLY A 45 10.39 5.84 -5.37
N GLN A 46 9.88 7.09 -5.42
CA GLN A 46 9.08 7.65 -4.34
C GLN A 46 7.74 6.92 -4.22
N ILE A 47 7.43 6.48 -3.00
CA ILE A 47 6.22 5.72 -2.70
C ILE A 47 5.00 6.64 -2.81
N VAL A 48 4.05 6.24 -3.65
CA VAL A 48 2.73 6.88 -3.79
C VAL A 48 1.77 6.31 -2.76
N GLY A 49 1.80 5.00 -2.55
CA GLY A 49 0.96 4.33 -1.58
C GLY A 49 1.14 2.83 -1.60
N ALA A 50 0.52 2.17 -0.62
CA ALA A 50 0.58 0.72 -0.51
C ALA A 50 -0.75 0.15 -0.01
N VAL A 51 -1.06 -1.08 -0.43
CA VAL A 51 -2.23 -1.83 0.02
C VAL A 51 -1.81 -3.20 0.50
N LEU A 52 -2.08 -3.50 1.77
CA LEU A 52 -1.88 -4.82 2.35
C LEU A 52 -3.18 -5.61 2.26
N HIS A 53 -3.13 -6.77 1.63
CA HIS A 53 -4.23 -7.73 1.58
C HIS A 53 -3.87 -8.95 2.44
N GLU A 54 -4.80 -9.34 3.30
CA GLU A 54 -4.73 -10.64 3.99
C GLU A 54 -5.23 -11.76 3.11
N LYS A 55 -4.82 -12.99 3.42
CA LYS A 55 -5.52 -14.16 2.91
C LYS A 55 -6.96 -14.24 3.44
N PRO A 56 -7.84 -14.96 2.73
CA PRO A 56 -9.22 -15.18 3.16
C PRO A 56 -9.27 -15.73 4.58
N ARG A 57 -10.10 -15.14 5.45
CA ARG A 57 -10.25 -15.46 6.88
C ARG A 57 -9.08 -15.00 7.78
N GLY A 58 -8.07 -14.32 7.24
CA GLY A 58 -7.05 -13.61 8.01
C GLY A 58 -7.55 -12.24 8.49
N ALA A 59 -6.99 -11.74 9.58
CA ALA A 59 -7.22 -10.39 10.09
C ALA A 59 -6.00 -9.51 9.78
N LEU A 60 -6.23 -8.25 9.45
CA LEU A 60 -5.13 -7.31 9.22
C LEU A 60 -4.38 -7.07 10.54
N PRO A 61 -3.05 -6.93 10.51
CA PRO A 61 -2.31 -6.53 11.68
C PRO A 61 -2.82 -5.17 12.18
N PRO A 62 -2.87 -4.95 13.50
CA PRO A 62 -3.24 -3.65 14.04
C PRO A 62 -2.23 -2.60 13.56
N PHE A 63 -2.73 -1.46 13.09
CA PHE A 63 -1.86 -0.34 12.75
C PHE A 63 -1.24 0.23 14.01
N VAL A 64 0.09 0.20 14.10
CA VAL A 64 0.86 0.88 15.14
C VAL A 64 1.51 2.10 14.50
N LYS A 65 1.09 3.30 14.91
CA LYS A 65 1.73 4.53 14.46
C LYS A 65 3.20 4.51 14.90
N PRO A 66 4.17 4.64 13.97
CA PRO A 66 5.57 4.78 14.36
C PRO A 66 5.71 5.98 15.29
N ARG A 67 6.40 5.81 16.41
CA ARG A 67 6.76 6.93 17.28
C ARG A 67 7.73 7.80 16.50
N SER A 68 7.40 9.07 16.28
CA SER A 68 8.34 10.02 15.68
C SER A 68 9.65 9.96 16.48
N ALA A 69 10.75 9.58 15.84
CA ALA A 69 12.05 9.75 16.47
C ALA A 69 12.25 11.24 16.75
N PRO A 70 12.75 11.65 17.92
CA PRO A 70 13.20 13.02 18.11
C PRO A 70 14.27 13.30 17.04
N GLN A 71 14.07 14.38 16.27
CA GLN A 71 15.04 14.88 15.29
C GLN A 71 16.28 15.40 16.02
#